data_AF-A0A166X9A3-F1
#
_entry.id   AF-A0A166X9A3-F1
#
_cell.length_a   1.000
_cell.length_b   1.000
_cell.length_c   1.000
_cell.angle_alpha   90.00
_cell.angle_beta   90.00
_cell.angle_gamma   90.00
#
_symmetry.space_group_name_H-M   'P 1'
#
loop_
_entity.id
_entity.type
_entity.pdbx_description
1 polymer ?
#
loop_
_entity_poly.entity_id
_entity_poly.type
_entity_poly.pdbx_seq_one_letter_code
_entity_poly.pdbx_strand_id
1 'polypeptide(L)'
;MAPSALPEEPQMYASTISEMARGRKFFPSHKFIISCGTVTVSMRARRVLLVYNKRHRIYQLPKGRKNIGEDLLAAALRETLEETGVAARPVTLRLSTRATPVGGPPGAPEVSEEIVDTEPVAVCHYPDPASGAMKMVFYFVAEGSCDLSPEGWTREDRVKFDVVWVDVAEAAHKLAFKEDGMVVDKALNDLRASGYDV
;
A
#
# COMPACT_ATOMS: atom_id res chain seq x y z
N MET A 1 -43.77 32.84 -33.42
CA MET A 1 -42.47 32.34 -32.94
C MET A 1 -42.72 31.63 -31.63
N ALA A 2 -42.60 30.30 -31.60
CA ALA A 2 -42.64 29.57 -30.34
C ALA A 2 -41.32 29.81 -29.58
N PRO A 3 -41.35 30.08 -28.27
CA PRO A 3 -40.11 30.23 -27.52
C PRO A 3 -39.40 28.88 -27.50
N SER A 4 -38.20 28.85 -28.07
CA SER A 4 -37.25 27.75 -27.92
C SER A 4 -36.97 27.62 -26.42
N ALA A 5 -37.59 26.64 -25.76
CA ALA A 5 -37.23 26.29 -24.40
C ALA A 5 -35.76 25.91 -24.41
N LEU A 6 -34.92 26.70 -23.73
CA LEU A 6 -33.55 26.28 -23.45
C LEU A 6 -33.65 24.93 -22.71
N PRO A 7 -32.85 23.92 -23.08
CA PRO A 7 -32.87 22.64 -22.39
C PRO A 7 -32.64 22.87 -20.89
N GLU A 8 -33.45 22.23 -20.04
CA GLU A 8 -33.32 22.31 -18.59
C GLU A 8 -31.88 21.97 -18.19
N GLU A 9 -31.26 22.82 -17.37
CA GLU A 9 -29.93 22.52 -16.85
C GLU A 9 -29.99 21.24 -16.02
N PRO A 10 -29.04 20.31 -16.22
CA PRO A 10 -28.99 19.08 -15.43
C PRO A 10 -28.93 19.40 -13.94
N GLN A 11 -29.97 19.00 -13.19
CA GLN A 11 -30.02 19.25 -11.77
C GLN A 11 -29.17 18.22 -11.02
N MET A 12 -28.28 18.70 -10.14
CA MET A 12 -27.48 17.81 -9.31
C MET A 12 -28.31 17.26 -8.14
N TYR A 13 -28.12 15.96 -7.82
CA TYR A 13 -28.80 15.32 -6.71
C TYR A 13 -28.19 15.74 -5.36
N ALA A 14 -28.93 16.53 -4.59
CA ALA A 14 -28.46 17.14 -3.34
C ALA A 14 -27.99 16.12 -2.28
N SER A 15 -28.64 14.95 -2.20
CA SER A 15 -28.25 13.87 -1.30
C SER A 15 -26.86 13.32 -1.65
N THR A 16 -26.63 13.03 -2.94
CA THR A 16 -25.34 12.56 -3.46
C THR A 16 -24.24 13.59 -3.21
N ILE A 17 -24.50 14.88 -3.48
CA ILE A 17 -23.53 15.95 -3.18
C ILE A 17 -23.19 15.97 -1.70
N SER A 18 -24.20 15.89 -0.83
CA SER A 18 -23.99 15.93 0.62
C SER A 18 -23.15 14.76 1.11
N GLU A 19 -23.36 13.57 0.56
CA GLU A 19 -22.52 12.41 0.85
C GLU A 19 -21.09 12.58 0.34
N MET A 20 -20.91 13.02 -0.91
CA MET A 20 -19.57 13.22 -1.47
C MET A 20 -18.81 14.41 -0.88
N ALA A 21 -19.50 15.36 -0.24
CA ALA A 21 -18.90 16.48 0.48
C ALA A 21 -18.41 16.06 1.88
N ARG A 22 -19.04 15.03 2.47
CA ARG A 22 -18.70 14.53 3.79
C ARG A 22 -17.25 14.01 3.82
N GLY A 23 -16.39 14.73 4.53
CA GLY A 23 -14.97 14.36 4.65
C GLY A 23 -14.11 14.61 3.40
N ARG A 24 -14.65 15.29 2.38
CA ARG A 24 -13.87 15.67 1.18
C ARG A 24 -12.73 16.61 1.57
N LYS A 25 -11.51 16.28 1.14
CA LYS A 25 -10.32 17.11 1.32
C LYS A 25 -9.66 17.36 -0.03
N PHE A 26 -9.13 18.57 -0.22
CA PHE A 26 -8.38 18.93 -1.42
C PHE A 26 -6.88 19.02 -1.10
N PHE A 27 -6.08 18.25 -1.83
CA PHE A 27 -4.63 18.31 -1.77
C PHE A 27 -4.09 18.51 -3.19
N PRO A 28 -3.55 19.69 -3.55
CA PRO A 28 -2.87 19.84 -4.83
C PRO A 28 -1.57 19.01 -4.86
N SER A 29 -1.04 18.73 -6.05
CA SER A 29 0.10 17.80 -6.25
C SER A 29 1.33 18.08 -5.38
N HIS A 30 1.62 19.34 -5.07
CA HIS A 30 2.74 19.75 -4.22
C HIS A 30 2.44 19.65 -2.70
N LYS A 31 1.24 19.22 -2.32
CA LYS A 31 0.78 19.06 -0.92
C LYS A 31 0.48 17.61 -0.55
N PHE A 32 0.68 16.65 -1.45
CA PHE A 32 0.65 15.23 -1.11
C PHE A 32 1.88 14.50 -1.65
N ILE A 33 2.15 13.35 -1.05
CA ILE A 33 3.26 12.46 -1.42
C ILE A 33 2.67 11.09 -1.71
N ILE A 34 2.98 10.53 -2.88
CA ILE A 34 2.75 9.11 -3.15
C ILE A 34 3.99 8.34 -2.72
N SER A 35 3.79 7.41 -1.79
CA SER A 35 4.79 6.47 -1.33
C SER A 35 4.27 5.06 -1.49
N CYS A 36 5.19 4.12 -1.61
CA CYS A 36 4.90 2.72 -1.84
C CYS A 36 5.81 1.88 -0.94
N GLY A 37 5.31 0.74 -0.48
CA GLY A 37 6.04 -0.19 0.37
C GLY A 37 5.49 -1.60 0.25
N THR A 38 6.17 -2.55 0.87
CA THR A 38 5.72 -3.95 0.86
C THR A 38 5.49 -4.49 2.25
N VAL A 39 4.47 -5.32 2.41
CA VAL A 39 4.48 -6.41 3.38
C VAL A 39 5.25 -7.55 2.73
N THR A 40 6.56 -7.59 2.96
CA THR A 40 7.41 -8.67 2.47
C THR A 40 7.37 -9.83 3.46
N VAL A 41 6.96 -11.01 2.99
CA VAL A 41 6.82 -12.22 3.79
C VAL A 41 7.80 -13.29 3.31
N SER A 42 8.52 -13.90 4.23
CA SER A 42 9.21 -15.18 4.00
C SER A 42 8.23 -16.28 4.35
N MET A 43 7.56 -16.84 3.34
CA MET A 43 6.54 -17.88 3.54
C MET A 43 7.14 -19.10 4.25
N ARG A 44 8.32 -19.53 3.77
CA ARG A 44 9.06 -20.66 4.35
C ARG A 44 9.36 -20.47 5.83
N ALA A 45 9.77 -19.27 6.24
CA ALA A 45 10.15 -18.98 7.62
C ALA A 45 8.99 -18.45 8.47
N ARG A 46 7.84 -18.17 7.85
CA ARG A 46 6.66 -17.53 8.46
C ARG A 46 7.04 -16.24 9.19
N ARG A 47 7.76 -15.37 8.48
CA ARG A 47 8.22 -14.07 9.01
C ARG A 47 7.92 -12.92 8.07
N VAL A 48 7.63 -11.76 8.64
CA VAL A 48 7.47 -10.48 7.96
C VAL A 48 8.75 -9.66 8.10
N LEU A 49 9.18 -9.05 7.00
CA LEU A 49 10.30 -8.13 6.96
C LEU A 49 9.87 -6.74 7.46
N LEU A 50 10.50 -6.28 8.54
CA LEU A 50 10.36 -4.93 9.06
C LEU A 50 11.72 -4.20 9.02
N VAL A 51 11.66 -2.88 9.14
CA VAL A 51 12.82 -2.04 9.43
C VAL A 51 12.65 -1.32 10.76
N TYR A 52 13.72 -1.25 11.54
CA TYR A 52 13.83 -0.31 12.65
C TYR A 52 14.48 0.98 12.15
N ASN A 53 13.72 2.06 12.13
CA ASN A 53 14.23 3.38 11.76
C ASN A 53 15.00 3.98 12.94
N LYS A 54 16.33 4.07 12.84
CA LYS A 54 17.21 4.53 13.92
C LYS A 54 17.00 6.01 14.28
N ARG A 55 16.62 6.83 13.31
CA ARG A 55 16.34 8.26 13.50
C ARG A 55 15.07 8.47 14.31
N HIS A 56 14.00 7.78 13.93
CA HIS A 56 12.67 7.93 14.56
C HIS A 56 12.44 6.97 15.72
N ARG A 57 13.31 5.97 15.88
CA ARG A 57 13.25 4.90 16.89
C ARG A 57 11.95 4.10 16.85
N ILE A 58 11.46 3.81 15.65
CA ILE A 58 10.22 3.07 15.41
C ILE A 58 10.45 1.87 14.51
N TYR A 59 9.67 0.80 14.72
CA TYR A 59 9.50 -0.26 13.73
C TYR A 59 8.43 0.15 12.73
N GLN A 60 8.73 -0.07 11.45
CA GLN A 60 7.83 0.22 10.34
C GLN A 60 8.03 -0.80 9.21
N LEU A 61 7.08 -0.87 8.29
CA LEU A 61 7.27 -1.54 7.00
C LEU A 61 8.26 -0.73 6.14
N PRO A 62 9.06 -1.40 5.28
CA PRO A 62 9.89 -0.70 4.31
C PRO A 62 9.02 0.05 3.30
N LYS A 63 9.35 1.31 3.03
CA LYS A 63 8.58 2.20 2.16
C LYS A 63 9.33 3.47 1.79
N GLY A 64 9.08 3.99 0.61
CA GLY A 64 9.56 5.31 0.22
C GLY A 64 8.76 5.95 -0.90
N ARG A 65 9.26 7.07 -1.40
CA ARG A 65 8.52 7.93 -2.33
C ARG A 65 8.66 7.37 -3.74
N LYS A 66 7.56 7.32 -4.50
CA LYS A 66 7.68 6.94 -5.91
C LYS A 66 8.45 8.00 -6.70
N ASN A 67 9.21 7.56 -7.69
CA ASN A 67 9.82 8.44 -8.68
C ASN A 67 8.80 8.92 -9.73
N ILE A 68 9.09 10.01 -10.42
CA ILE A 68 8.26 10.49 -11.54
C ILE A 68 8.27 9.43 -12.65
N GLY A 69 7.10 9.09 -13.17
CA GLY A 69 6.94 8.04 -14.19
C GLY A 69 7.03 6.59 -13.68
N GLU A 70 7.35 6.38 -12.41
CA GLU A 70 7.46 5.04 -11.82
C GLU A 70 6.08 4.45 -11.46
N ASP A 71 5.90 3.16 -11.75
CA ASP A 71 4.76 2.35 -11.32
C ASP A 71 4.75 2.16 -9.78
N LEU A 72 3.56 2.02 -9.18
CA LEU A 72 3.44 1.94 -7.72
C LEU A 72 4.03 0.66 -7.13
N LEU A 73 3.81 -0.49 -7.80
CA LEU A 73 4.38 -1.75 -7.36
C LEU A 73 5.90 -1.77 -7.58
N ALA A 74 6.35 -1.24 -8.72
CA ALA A 74 7.79 -1.07 -8.98
C ALA A 74 8.48 -0.22 -7.90
N ALA A 75 7.84 0.90 -7.50
CA ALA A 75 8.33 1.73 -6.41
C ALA A 75 8.39 0.97 -5.07
N ALA A 76 7.35 0.20 -4.74
CA ALA A 76 7.33 -0.62 -3.51
C ALA A 76 8.50 -1.61 -3.47
N LEU A 77 8.76 -2.33 -4.56
CA LEU A 77 9.83 -3.32 -4.64
C LEU A 77 11.21 -2.67 -4.58
N ARG A 78 11.42 -1.55 -5.28
CA ARG A 78 12.67 -0.79 -5.25
C ARG A 78 12.97 -0.27 -3.84
N GLU A 79 12.00 0.37 -3.19
CA GLU A 79 12.18 0.91 -1.84
C GLU A 79 12.45 -0.19 -0.81
N THR A 80 11.80 -1.35 -0.94
CA THR A 80 12.13 -2.51 -0.11
C THR A 80 13.58 -2.95 -0.30
N LEU A 81 14.06 -3.05 -1.55
CA LEU A 81 15.45 -3.38 -1.82
C LEU A 81 16.42 -2.30 -1.29
N GLU A 82 16.14 -1.02 -1.47
CA GLU A 82 17.01 0.07 -0.99
C GLU A 82 17.09 0.11 0.55
N GLU A 83 15.95 0.06 1.25
CA GLU A 83 15.93 0.19 2.71
C GLU A 83 16.46 -1.07 3.43
N THR A 84 16.35 -2.25 2.81
CA THR A 84 16.62 -3.54 3.48
C THR A 84 17.69 -4.41 2.82
N GLY A 85 18.00 -4.17 1.56
CA GLY A 85 18.75 -5.07 0.67
C GLY A 85 18.06 -6.40 0.35
N VAL A 86 16.81 -6.60 0.75
CA VAL A 86 16.05 -7.81 0.41
C VAL A 86 15.41 -7.62 -0.96
N ALA A 87 15.84 -8.45 -1.92
CA ALA A 87 15.17 -8.58 -3.20
C ALA A 87 13.83 -9.31 -2.99
N ALA A 88 12.73 -8.56 -3.09
CA ALA A 88 11.38 -9.09 -2.97
C ALA A 88 10.76 -9.31 -4.36
N ARG A 89 9.83 -10.27 -4.46
CA ARG A 89 9.04 -10.53 -5.68
C ARG A 89 7.57 -10.33 -5.37
N PRO A 90 6.79 -9.69 -6.26
CA PRO A 90 5.36 -9.51 -6.03
C PRO A 90 4.65 -10.86 -5.93
N VAL A 91 3.67 -10.94 -5.03
CA VAL A 91 2.82 -12.14 -4.87
C VAL A 91 1.45 -11.82 -5.44
N THR A 92 0.98 -12.67 -6.35
CA THR A 92 -0.39 -12.60 -6.86
C THR A 92 -1.36 -13.21 -5.85
N LEU A 93 -2.41 -12.46 -5.50
CA LEU A 93 -3.37 -12.78 -4.46
C LEU A 93 -4.80 -12.67 -4.99
N ARG A 94 -5.70 -13.50 -4.45
CA ARG A 94 -7.15 -13.26 -4.48
C ARG A 94 -7.47 -12.10 -3.56
N LEU A 95 -7.47 -10.89 -4.12
CA LEU A 95 -7.62 -9.65 -3.35
C LEU A 95 -9.08 -9.23 -3.32
N SER A 96 -9.60 -8.93 -2.12
CA SER A 96 -10.80 -8.11 -1.97
C SER A 96 -10.47 -6.65 -2.36
N THR A 97 -10.74 -6.28 -3.61
CA THR A 97 -10.42 -4.96 -4.17
C THR A 97 -11.62 -4.33 -4.88
N ARG A 98 -11.69 -2.99 -4.84
CA ARG A 98 -12.67 -2.19 -5.60
C ARG A 98 -12.15 -1.77 -6.99
N ALA A 99 -10.98 -2.26 -7.39
CA ALA A 99 -10.47 -2.07 -8.75
C ALA A 99 -11.41 -2.73 -9.77
N THR A 100 -11.61 -2.08 -10.91
CA THR A 100 -12.48 -2.60 -11.97
C THR A 100 -11.72 -3.61 -12.82
N PRO A 101 -12.20 -4.86 -12.94
CA PRO A 101 -11.58 -5.86 -13.79
C PRO A 101 -11.60 -5.45 -15.26
N VAL A 102 -10.48 -5.61 -15.97
CA VAL A 102 -10.45 -5.41 -17.42
C VAL A 102 -11.33 -6.46 -18.08
N GLY A 103 -12.32 -6.02 -18.86
CA GLY A 103 -13.26 -6.93 -19.55
C GLY A 103 -14.24 -7.66 -18.64
N GLY A 104 -14.43 -7.20 -17.40
CA GLY A 104 -15.40 -7.76 -16.47
C GLY A 104 -16.85 -7.68 -17.02
N PRO A 105 -17.72 -8.64 -16.67
CA PRO A 105 -19.11 -8.62 -17.13
C PRO A 105 -19.85 -7.39 -16.58
N PRO A 106 -20.84 -6.85 -17.33
CA PRO A 106 -21.75 -5.85 -16.79
C PRO A 106 -22.40 -6.36 -15.50
N GLY A 107 -22.34 -5.57 -14.42
CA GLY A 107 -22.89 -5.95 -13.11
C GLY A 107 -21.98 -6.83 -12.25
N ALA A 108 -20.68 -6.88 -12.54
CA ALA A 108 -19.70 -7.47 -11.61
C ALA A 108 -19.84 -6.85 -10.20
N PRO A 109 -19.57 -7.63 -9.13
CA PRO A 109 -19.61 -7.11 -7.76
C PRO A 109 -18.75 -5.86 -7.57
N GLU A 110 -19.17 -4.95 -6.69
CA GLU A 110 -18.38 -3.73 -6.39
C GLU A 110 -17.00 -4.05 -5.77
N VAL A 111 -16.89 -5.19 -5.12
CA VAL A 111 -15.64 -5.72 -4.56
C VAL A 111 -15.38 -7.04 -5.27
N SER A 112 -14.31 -7.09 -6.06
CA SER A 112 -13.80 -8.34 -6.61
C SER A 112 -13.12 -9.13 -5.50
N GLU A 113 -13.35 -10.44 -5.44
CA GLU A 113 -12.69 -11.36 -4.50
C GLU A 113 -12.07 -12.58 -5.20
N GLU A 114 -12.41 -12.82 -6.47
CA GLU A 114 -11.98 -14.00 -7.22
C GLU A 114 -10.79 -13.73 -8.14
N ILE A 115 -10.52 -12.46 -8.45
CA ILE A 115 -9.45 -12.09 -9.36
C ILE A 115 -8.11 -12.13 -8.64
N VAL A 116 -7.18 -12.83 -9.27
CA VAL A 116 -5.80 -12.96 -8.83
C VAL A 116 -4.98 -11.84 -9.44
N ASP A 117 -4.48 -10.92 -8.62
CA ASP A 117 -3.71 -9.76 -9.05
C ASP A 117 -2.68 -9.34 -7.98
N THR A 118 -1.95 -8.25 -8.25
CA THR A 118 -0.97 -7.60 -7.37
C THR A 118 -1.42 -6.19 -6.96
N GLU A 119 -2.72 -5.88 -7.01
CA GLU A 119 -3.27 -4.62 -6.52
C GLU A 119 -2.81 -4.29 -5.07
N PRO A 120 -2.70 -3.00 -4.70
CA PRO A 120 -2.30 -2.64 -3.35
C PRO A 120 -3.31 -3.17 -2.32
N VAL A 121 -2.81 -3.83 -1.28
CA VAL A 121 -3.66 -4.40 -0.21
C VAL A 121 -4.26 -3.32 0.67
N ALA A 122 -3.55 -2.21 0.88
CA ALA A 122 -3.99 -1.15 1.76
C ALA A 122 -3.29 0.18 1.45
N VAL A 123 -3.88 1.27 1.96
CA VAL A 123 -3.26 2.59 1.97
C VAL A 123 -3.33 3.20 3.37
N CYS A 124 -2.19 3.66 3.88
CA CYS A 124 -2.14 4.51 5.07
C CYS A 124 -1.90 5.95 4.65
N HIS A 125 -2.51 6.92 5.34
CA HIS A 125 -2.24 8.33 5.05
C HIS A 125 -2.07 9.17 6.32
N TYR A 126 -1.08 10.06 6.32
CA TYR A 126 -0.73 10.89 7.48
C TYR A 126 0.10 12.12 7.04
N PRO A 127 0.14 13.21 7.83
CA PRO A 127 1.01 14.34 7.53
C PRO A 127 2.49 13.95 7.65
N ASP A 128 3.27 14.19 6.59
CA ASP A 128 4.71 13.97 6.58
C ASP A 128 5.40 14.90 7.59
N PRO A 129 6.16 14.37 8.58
CA PRO A 129 6.72 15.20 9.66
C PRO A 129 7.71 16.27 9.19
N ALA A 130 8.33 16.09 8.01
CA ALA A 130 9.33 17.01 7.50
C ALA A 130 8.73 18.14 6.65
N SER A 131 7.70 17.84 5.86
CA SER A 131 7.12 18.78 4.89
C SER A 131 5.69 19.23 5.21
N GLY A 132 4.99 18.51 6.09
CA GLY A 132 3.56 18.70 6.36
C GLY A 132 2.64 18.25 5.21
N ALA A 133 3.19 17.72 4.10
CA ALA A 133 2.39 17.20 3.00
C ALA A 133 1.62 15.94 3.42
N MET A 134 0.43 15.73 2.86
CA MET A 134 -0.33 14.49 3.10
C MET A 134 0.40 13.32 2.43
N LYS A 135 1.04 12.47 3.22
CA LYS A 135 1.69 11.27 2.72
C LYS A 135 0.64 10.17 2.59
N MET A 136 0.61 9.52 1.43
CA MET A 136 -0.19 8.33 1.15
C MET A 136 0.78 7.19 0.85
N VAL A 137 0.69 6.09 1.60
CA VAL A 137 1.56 4.92 1.45
C VAL A 137 0.72 3.75 0.97
N PHE A 138 0.92 3.34 -0.28
CA PHE A 138 0.30 2.17 -0.88
C PHE A 138 1.16 0.94 -0.58
N TYR A 139 0.57 -0.06 0.07
CA TYR A 139 1.27 -1.27 0.43
C TYR A 139 0.88 -2.44 -0.47
N PHE A 140 1.89 -3.18 -0.91
CA PHE A 140 1.78 -4.37 -1.73
C PHE A 140 2.27 -5.60 -0.98
N VAL A 141 1.88 -6.80 -1.42
CA VAL A 141 2.42 -8.05 -0.85
C VAL A 141 3.53 -8.58 -1.74
N ALA A 142 4.63 -8.95 -1.10
CA ALA A 142 5.78 -9.52 -1.78
C ALA A 142 6.35 -10.70 -0.99
N GLU A 143 7.04 -11.59 -1.67
CA GLU A 143 7.80 -12.68 -1.09
C GLU A 143 9.29 -12.32 -1.08
N GLY A 144 9.95 -12.57 0.04
CA GLY A 144 11.39 -12.39 0.20
C GLY A 144 12.01 -13.51 1.03
N SER A 145 13.31 -13.74 0.88
CA SER A 145 14.02 -14.74 1.68
C SER A 145 14.74 -14.10 2.85
N CYS A 146 14.61 -14.69 4.03
CA CYS A 146 15.40 -14.32 5.20
C CYS A 146 16.81 -14.94 5.23
N ASP A 147 17.08 -15.91 4.34
CA ASP A 147 18.34 -16.66 4.29
C ASP A 147 19.35 -16.01 3.34
N LEU A 148 18.90 -15.09 2.49
CA LEU A 148 19.74 -14.37 1.56
C LEU A 148 20.40 -13.19 2.27
N SER A 149 21.69 -13.03 2.01
CA SER A 149 22.40 -11.83 2.43
C SER A 149 21.82 -10.62 1.69
N PRO A 150 21.60 -9.47 2.36
CA PRO A 150 21.11 -8.27 1.71
C PRO A 150 21.99 -7.89 0.50
N GLU A 151 21.41 -7.89 -0.70
CA GLU A 151 22.06 -7.47 -1.93
C GLU A 151 21.92 -5.95 -2.11
N GLY A 152 23.00 -5.27 -2.49
CA GLY A 152 22.95 -3.84 -2.77
C GLY A 152 22.70 -2.94 -1.55
N TRP A 153 22.66 -3.48 -0.32
CA TRP A 153 22.39 -2.69 0.88
C TRP A 153 23.57 -1.78 1.25
N THR A 154 23.44 -0.50 0.91
CA THR A 154 24.50 0.50 1.00
C THR A 154 24.90 0.81 2.44
N ARG A 155 26.05 1.46 2.62
CA ARG A 155 26.50 1.89 3.94
C ARG A 155 25.55 2.95 4.52
N GLU A 156 25.03 3.83 3.67
CA GLU A 156 24.11 4.91 4.02
C GLU A 156 22.79 4.35 4.55
N ASP A 157 22.27 3.27 3.97
CA ASP A 157 21.01 2.66 4.39
C ASP A 157 21.15 1.91 5.71
N ARG A 158 22.29 1.22 5.91
CA ARG A 158 22.66 0.60 7.20
C ARG A 158 22.77 1.61 8.35
N VAL A 159 23.09 2.87 8.06
CA VAL A 159 23.12 3.95 9.07
C VAL A 159 21.70 4.37 9.47
N LYS A 160 20.72 4.27 8.57
CA LYS A 160 19.33 4.69 8.81
C LYS A 160 18.50 3.58 9.42
N PHE A 161 18.71 2.33 8.99
CA PHE A 161 17.82 1.21 9.28
C PHE A 161 18.56 0.01 9.85
N ASP A 162 17.89 -0.73 10.74
CA ASP A 162 18.18 -2.13 11.00
C ASP A 162 17.09 -3.00 10.38
N VAL A 163 17.48 -4.08 9.72
CA VAL A 163 16.56 -5.04 9.11
C VAL A 163 16.19 -6.11 10.13
N VAL A 164 14.90 -6.37 10.29
CA VAL A 164 14.40 -7.34 11.27
C VAL A 164 13.33 -8.21 10.65
N TRP A 165 13.53 -9.52 10.69
CA TRP A 165 12.50 -10.50 10.36
C TRP A 165 11.75 -10.89 11.63
N VAL A 166 10.43 -10.73 11.62
CA VAL A 166 9.55 -10.94 12.78
C VAL A 166 8.55 -12.02 12.46
N ASP A 167 8.24 -12.89 13.41
CA ASP A 167 7.18 -13.90 13.25
C ASP A 167 5.87 -13.25 12.79
N VAL A 168 5.16 -13.88 11.86
CA VAL A 168 3.89 -13.40 11.32
C VAL A 168 2.83 -13.15 12.40
N ALA A 169 2.86 -13.86 13.53
CA ALA A 169 1.95 -13.64 14.65
C ALA A 169 2.27 -12.36 15.44
N GLU A 170 3.51 -11.88 15.39
CA GLU A 170 4.00 -10.77 16.21
C GLU A 170 4.23 -9.49 15.39
N ALA A 171 4.34 -9.61 14.07
CA ALA A 171 4.75 -8.52 13.18
C ALA A 171 3.82 -7.30 13.28
N ALA A 172 2.50 -7.52 13.28
CA ALA A 172 1.51 -6.44 13.37
C ALA A 172 1.64 -5.66 14.69
N HIS A 173 1.87 -6.36 15.81
CA HIS A 173 2.00 -5.75 17.13
C HIS A 173 3.33 -5.02 17.34
N LYS A 174 4.37 -5.39 16.58
CA LYS A 174 5.69 -4.77 16.70
C LYS A 174 5.76 -3.39 16.05
N LEU A 175 4.88 -3.11 15.08
CA LEU A 175 4.84 -1.83 14.36
C LEU A 175 4.44 -0.68 15.29
N ALA A 176 5.03 0.49 15.08
CA ALA A 176 4.79 1.64 15.95
C ALA A 176 3.38 2.22 15.86
N PHE A 177 2.72 2.03 14.71
CA PHE A 177 1.36 2.51 14.47
C PHE A 177 0.44 1.33 14.20
N LYS A 178 -0.73 1.35 14.85
CA LYS A 178 -1.73 0.28 14.75
C LYS A 178 -2.21 0.10 13.31
N GLU A 179 -2.32 1.20 12.57
CA GLU A 179 -2.76 1.23 11.18
C GLU A 179 -1.79 0.46 10.27
N ASP A 180 -0.47 0.60 10.47
CA ASP A 180 0.51 -0.22 9.76
C ASP A 180 0.38 -1.70 10.16
N GLY A 181 0.04 -1.99 11.42
CA GLY A 181 -0.31 -3.35 11.88
C GLY A 181 -1.51 -3.94 11.14
N MET A 182 -2.56 -3.14 10.93
CA MET A 182 -3.75 -3.54 10.16
C MET A 182 -3.41 -3.85 8.69
N VAL A 183 -2.40 -3.19 8.11
CA VAL A 183 -1.88 -3.53 6.77
C VAL A 183 -1.29 -4.94 6.77
N VAL A 184 -0.49 -5.28 7.78
CA VAL A 184 0.09 -6.63 7.92
C VAL A 184 -1.02 -7.67 8.10
N ASP A 185 -1.97 -7.44 9.00
CA ASP A 185 -3.08 -8.36 9.24
C ASP A 185 -3.90 -8.61 7.97
N LYS A 186 -4.22 -7.54 7.23
CA LYS A 186 -4.92 -7.67 5.95
C LYS A 186 -4.10 -8.47 4.94
N ALA A 187 -2.82 -8.17 4.78
CA ALA A 187 -1.94 -8.89 3.85
C ALA A 187 -1.85 -10.39 4.18
N LEU A 188 -1.71 -10.75 5.47
CA LEU A 188 -1.67 -12.14 5.91
C LEU A 188 -3.02 -12.85 5.70
N ASN A 189 -4.14 -12.16 5.88
CA ASN A 189 -5.46 -12.69 5.57
C ASN A 189 -5.65 -12.93 4.08
N ASP A 190 -5.24 -12.00 3.22
CA ASP A 190 -5.30 -12.14 1.76
C ASP A 190 -4.39 -13.29 1.28
N LEU A 191 -3.22 -13.47 1.90
CA LEU A 191 -2.34 -14.62 1.65
C LEU A 191 -3.01 -15.95 1.99
N ARG A 192 -3.60 -16.07 3.19
CA ARG A 192 -4.33 -17.29 3.60
C ARG A 192 -5.53 -17.55 2.70
N ALA A 193 -6.30 -16.51 2.39
CA ALA A 193 -7.43 -16.59 1.47
C ALA A 193 -6.98 -17.00 0.05
N SER A 194 -5.74 -16.73 -0.32
CA SER A 194 -5.14 -17.15 -1.60
C SER A 194 -4.50 -18.54 -1.56
N GLY A 195 -4.49 -19.22 -0.40
CA GLY A 195 -3.96 -20.57 -0.22
C GLY A 195 -2.49 -20.66 0.16
N TYR A 196 -1.85 -19.54 0.54
CA TYR A 196 -0.47 -19.55 1.05
C TYR A 196 -0.45 -19.94 2.54
N ASP A 197 0.58 -20.69 2.94
CA ASP A 197 0.81 -21.11 4.33
C ASP A 197 1.63 -20.04 5.08
N VAL A 198 0.93 -19.19 5.85
CA VAL A 198 1.50 -18.11 6.68
C VAL A 198 0.91 -18.07 8.09
#